data_AF-A0A7Y2PI95-F1
#
_entry.id   AF-A0A7Y2PI95-F1
#
_cell.length_a   1.000
_cell.length_b   1.000
_cell.length_c   1.000
_cell.angle_alpha   90.00
_cell.angle_beta   90.00
_cell.angle_gamma   90.00
#
_symmetry.space_group_name_H-M   'P 1'
#
loop_
_entity.id
_entity.type
_entity.pdbx_description
1 polymer ?
#
loop_
_entity_poly.entity_id
_entity_poly.type
_entity_poly.pdbx_seq_one_letter_code
_entity_poly.pdbx_strand_id
1 'polypeptide(L)'
;ASESQDELDPLGCMRKLLVHLFRQVAIDPQTRRINEILFHKCEFTDEMCDLRRQRQVASVDCNSRIELALNNAIHREQLPKTLDARRAAICLHAYIDGILGQWLLVPDSFELHKEAETWVDTGIEMLSLSPSLRSREQIGEESSPIER
;
A
#
# COMPACT_ATOMS: atom_id res chain seq x y z
N ALA A 1 -11.56 -10.00 -1.92
CA ALA A 1 -12.52 -8.92 -1.64
C ALA A 1 -12.15 -7.71 -2.48
N SER A 2 -11.15 -6.91 -2.11
CA SER A 2 -10.73 -5.71 -2.87
C SER A 2 -10.27 -5.97 -4.32
N GLU A 3 -9.69 -7.14 -4.60
CA GLU A 3 -9.24 -7.53 -5.95
C GLU A 3 -10.39 -8.00 -6.86
N SER A 4 -11.58 -8.28 -6.31
CA SER A 4 -12.73 -8.69 -7.10
C SER A 4 -13.35 -7.51 -7.82
N GLN A 5 -13.66 -7.66 -9.12
CA GLN A 5 -14.38 -6.64 -9.88
C GLN A 5 -15.83 -6.44 -9.37
N ASP A 6 -16.42 -7.49 -8.79
CA ASP A 6 -17.77 -7.46 -8.24
C ASP A 6 -17.84 -6.79 -6.86
N GLU A 7 -16.70 -6.48 -6.25
CA GLU A 7 -16.67 -5.77 -4.97
C GLU A 7 -17.20 -4.34 -5.14
N LEU A 8 -18.13 -3.95 -4.27
CA LEU A 8 -18.78 -2.64 -4.31
C LEU A 8 -17.95 -1.59 -3.57
N ASP A 9 -17.16 -2.02 -2.57
CA ASP A 9 -16.31 -1.14 -1.76
C ASP A 9 -14.84 -1.65 -1.71
N PRO A 10 -14.13 -1.68 -2.86
CA PRO A 10 -12.77 -2.20 -2.90
C PRO A 10 -11.78 -1.40 -2.05
N LEU A 11 -11.94 -0.07 -1.97
CA LEU A 11 -11.11 0.79 -1.12
C LEU A 11 -11.35 0.51 0.37
N GLY A 12 -12.61 0.37 0.80
CA GLY A 12 -12.94 0.03 2.18
C GLY A 12 -12.50 -1.39 2.56
N CYS A 13 -12.54 -2.34 1.63
CA CYS A 13 -11.94 -3.66 1.83
C CYS A 13 -10.42 -3.58 2.03
N MET A 14 -9.72 -2.79 1.21
CA MET A 14 -8.28 -2.56 1.37
C MET A 14 -7.97 -1.88 2.71
N ARG A 15 -8.74 -0.85 3.09
CA ARG A 15 -8.63 -0.19 4.40
C ARG A 15 -8.73 -1.20 5.54
N LYS A 16 -9.79 -2.02 5.55
CA LYS A 16 -10.00 -3.06 6.58
C LYS A 16 -8.84 -4.06 6.65
N LEU A 17 -8.32 -4.48 5.49
CA LEU A 17 -7.18 -5.39 5.41
C LEU A 17 -5.92 -4.78 6.04
N LEU A 18 -5.59 -3.54 5.70
CA LEU A 18 -4.40 -2.86 6.22
C LEU A 18 -4.51 -2.55 7.72
N VAL A 19 -5.70 -2.16 8.19
CA VAL A 19 -5.94 -1.96 9.64
C VAL A 19 -5.79 -3.28 10.39
N HIS A 20 -6.34 -4.36 9.83
CA HIS A 20 -6.17 -5.69 10.40
C HIS A 20 -4.69 -6.11 10.43
N LEU A 21 -3.93 -5.86 9.36
CA LEU A 21 -2.49 -6.13 9.30
C LEU A 21 -1.74 -5.43 10.45
N PHE A 22 -1.90 -4.11 10.61
CA PHE A 22 -1.24 -3.38 11.69
C PHE A 22 -1.62 -3.88 13.06
N ARG A 23 -2.92 -4.13 13.30
CA ARG A 23 -3.38 -4.68 14.58
C ARG A 23 -2.82 -6.08 14.84
N GLN A 24 -2.79 -6.96 13.85
CA GLN A 24 -2.25 -8.32 13.98
C GLN A 24 -0.76 -8.31 14.31
N VAL A 25 0.05 -7.55 13.57
CA VAL A 25 1.49 -7.41 13.87
C VAL A 25 1.70 -6.87 15.29
N ALA A 26 0.85 -5.95 15.74
CA ALA A 26 0.94 -5.37 17.06
C ALA A 26 0.44 -6.26 18.21
N ILE A 27 -0.47 -7.22 18.00
CA ILE A 27 -1.03 -8.05 19.10
C ILE A 27 -0.56 -9.49 19.10
N ASP A 28 -0.33 -10.08 17.93
CA ASP A 28 0.02 -11.50 17.81
C ASP A 28 1.55 -11.68 17.86
N PRO A 29 2.10 -12.31 18.92
CA PRO A 29 3.53 -12.48 19.06
C PRO A 29 4.15 -13.32 17.94
N GLN A 30 3.39 -14.28 17.37
CA GLN A 30 3.89 -15.11 16.29
C GLN A 30 4.06 -14.30 15.00
N THR A 31 3.01 -13.59 14.57
CA THR A 31 3.05 -12.69 13.42
C THR A 31 4.12 -11.63 13.59
N ARG A 32 4.23 -11.01 14.78
CA ARG A 32 5.27 -10.03 15.06
C ARG A 32 6.67 -10.61 14.87
N ARG A 33 6.95 -11.77 15.48
CA ARG A 33 8.26 -12.42 15.42
C ARG A 33 8.66 -12.79 13.99
N ILE A 34 7.71 -13.28 13.18
CA ILE A 34 7.96 -13.58 11.77
C ILE A 34 8.35 -12.30 11.02
N ASN A 35 7.61 -11.20 11.20
CA ASN A 35 7.94 -9.93 10.56
C ASN A 35 9.29 -9.37 11.04
N GLU A 36 9.60 -9.40 12.34
CA GLU A 36 10.91 -8.98 12.87
C GLU A 36 12.07 -9.73 12.20
N ILE A 37 11.91 -11.04 11.96
CA ILE A 37 12.93 -11.84 11.28
C ILE A 37 13.12 -11.32 9.85
N LEU A 38 12.02 -11.17 9.11
CA LEU A 38 12.04 -10.75 7.71
C LEU A 38 12.58 -9.32 7.52
N PHE A 39 12.29 -8.42 8.44
CA PHE A 39 12.74 -7.01 8.36
C PHE A 39 14.18 -6.83 8.82
N HIS A 40 14.57 -7.44 9.95
CA HIS A 40 15.78 -7.02 10.68
C HIS A 40 16.80 -8.12 10.97
N LYS A 41 16.47 -9.40 10.69
CA LYS A 41 17.36 -10.54 11.02
C LYS A 41 17.75 -11.38 9.81
N CYS A 42 17.15 -11.14 8.65
CA CYS A 42 17.54 -11.79 7.40
C CYS A 42 18.65 -11.02 6.70
N GLU A 43 19.82 -11.64 6.59
CA GLU A 43 20.90 -11.16 5.73
C GLU A 43 20.72 -11.72 4.31
N PHE A 44 20.71 -10.83 3.32
CA PHE A 44 20.61 -11.23 1.90
C PHE A 44 22.01 -11.43 1.33
N THR A 45 22.61 -12.59 1.62
CA THR A 45 23.88 -13.02 1.04
C THR A 45 23.66 -13.80 -0.26
N ASP A 46 24.69 -13.95 -1.09
CA ASP A 46 24.64 -14.75 -2.31
C ASP A 46 24.35 -16.25 -2.01
N GLU A 47 24.67 -16.71 -0.81
CA GLU A 47 24.37 -18.06 -0.30
C GLU A 47 22.88 -18.24 0.05
N MET A 48 22.16 -17.14 0.31
CA MET A 48 20.71 -17.08 0.61
C MET A 48 19.89 -16.58 -0.59
N CYS A 49 20.38 -16.82 -1.82
CA CYS A 49 19.79 -16.34 -3.08
C CYS A 49 18.29 -16.66 -3.20
N ASP A 50 17.86 -17.79 -2.66
CA ASP A 50 16.45 -18.23 -2.67
C ASP A 50 15.53 -17.32 -1.86
N LEU A 51 15.95 -16.88 -0.67
CA LEU A 51 15.14 -16.00 0.17
C LEU A 51 15.03 -14.59 -0.42
N ARG A 52 16.14 -14.06 -0.95
CA ARG A 52 16.14 -12.77 -1.67
C ARG A 52 15.19 -12.82 -2.87
N ARG A 53 15.27 -13.88 -3.68
CA ARG A 53 14.39 -14.07 -4.84
C ARG A 53 12.93 -14.20 -4.44
N GLN A 54 12.63 -14.98 -3.39
CA GLN A 54 11.27 -15.10 -2.85
C GLN A 54 10.72 -13.75 -2.42
N ARG A 55 11.51 -12.93 -1.71
CA ARG A 55 11.08 -11.59 -1.28
C ARG A 55 10.84 -10.65 -2.47
N GLN A 56 11.67 -10.71 -3.51
CA GLN A 56 11.47 -9.94 -4.73
C GLN A 56 10.16 -10.31 -5.43
N VAL A 57 9.92 -11.62 -5.61
CA VAL A 57 8.68 -12.12 -6.23
C VAL A 57 7.47 -11.70 -5.41
N ALA A 58 7.51 -11.88 -4.08
CA ALA A 58 6.43 -11.48 -3.19
C ALA A 58 6.16 -9.97 -3.24
N SER A 59 7.22 -9.14 -3.34
CA SER A 59 7.08 -7.69 -3.43
C SER A 59 6.42 -7.24 -4.74
N VAL A 60 6.83 -7.83 -5.87
CA VAL A 60 6.24 -7.55 -7.19
C VAL A 60 4.79 -8.02 -7.27
N ASP A 61 4.48 -9.20 -6.73
CA ASP A 61 3.12 -9.73 -6.65
C ASP A 61 2.22 -8.83 -5.78
N CYS A 62 2.71 -8.44 -4.59
CA CYS A 62 2.01 -7.51 -3.71
C CYS A 62 1.67 -6.19 -4.42
N ASN A 63 2.63 -5.57 -5.11
CA ASN A 63 2.39 -4.35 -5.87
C ASN A 63 1.32 -4.55 -6.96
N SER A 64 1.36 -5.68 -7.66
CA SER A 64 0.41 -5.99 -8.73
C SER A 64 -1.02 -6.16 -8.18
N ARG A 65 -1.16 -6.78 -7.01
CA ARG A 65 -2.44 -6.96 -6.32
C ARG A 65 -3.00 -5.66 -5.75
N ILE A 66 -2.14 -4.79 -5.20
CA ILE A 66 -2.53 -3.45 -4.78
C ILE A 66 -2.98 -2.64 -5.99
N GLU A 67 -2.24 -2.66 -7.09
CA GLU A 67 -2.61 -1.95 -8.33
C GLU A 67 -3.98 -2.40 -8.85
N LEU A 68 -4.28 -3.71 -8.82
CA LEU A 68 -5.60 -4.23 -9.17
C LEU A 68 -6.71 -3.67 -8.26
N ALA A 69 -6.50 -3.70 -6.94
CA ALA A 69 -7.46 -3.14 -5.98
C ALA A 69 -7.68 -1.63 -6.17
N LEU A 70 -6.62 -0.87 -6.49
CA LEU A 70 -6.71 0.55 -6.79
C LEU A 70 -7.49 0.81 -8.08
N ASN A 71 -7.26 0.03 -9.13
CA ASN A 71 -8.02 0.14 -10.37
C ASN A 71 -9.52 -0.16 -10.14
N ASN A 72 -9.84 -1.15 -9.32
CA ASN A 72 -11.23 -1.42 -8.92
C ASN A 72 -11.84 -0.21 -8.17
N ALA A 73 -11.10 0.39 -7.25
CA ALA A 73 -11.54 1.60 -6.53
C ALA A 73 -11.71 2.82 -7.45
N ILE A 74 -10.85 3.01 -8.46
CA ILE A 74 -11.02 4.03 -9.49
C ILE A 74 -12.31 3.78 -10.29
N HIS A 75 -12.55 2.53 -10.70
CA HIS A 75 -13.76 2.15 -11.45
C HIS A 75 -15.06 2.37 -10.64
N ARG A 76 -14.99 2.22 -9.31
CA ARG A 76 -16.07 2.51 -8.36
C ARG A 76 -16.12 3.99 -7.93
N GLU A 77 -15.32 4.86 -8.55
CA GLU A 77 -15.24 6.30 -8.26
C GLU A 77 -14.84 6.64 -6.81
N GLN A 78 -14.19 5.70 -6.11
CA GLN A 78 -13.68 5.89 -4.75
C GLN A 78 -12.32 6.58 -4.70
N LEU A 79 -11.61 6.59 -5.84
CA LEU A 79 -10.34 7.28 -6.05
C LEU A 79 -10.40 8.14 -7.32
N PRO A 80 -9.55 9.17 -7.44
CA PRO A 80 -9.51 10.02 -8.64
C PRO A 80 -9.29 9.20 -9.92
N LYS A 81 -10.08 9.48 -10.96
CA LYS A 81 -9.93 8.85 -12.30
C LYS A 81 -8.54 9.06 -12.92
N THR A 82 -7.87 10.14 -12.50
CA THR A 82 -6.52 10.52 -12.92
C THR A 82 -5.41 9.86 -12.12
N LEU A 83 -5.71 8.99 -11.14
CA LEU A 83 -4.69 8.32 -10.34
C LEU A 83 -3.86 7.34 -11.18
N ASP A 84 -2.53 7.48 -11.13
CA ASP A 84 -1.60 6.48 -11.66
C ASP A 84 -1.56 5.28 -10.70
N ALA A 85 -2.38 4.27 -10.96
CA ALA A 85 -2.58 3.12 -10.08
C ALA A 85 -1.27 2.36 -9.79
N ARG A 86 -0.38 2.22 -10.77
CA ARG A 86 0.90 1.52 -10.62
C ARG A 86 1.82 2.25 -9.65
N ARG A 87 1.99 3.55 -9.85
CA ARG A 87 2.82 4.38 -8.97
C ARG A 87 2.21 4.51 -7.57
N ALA A 88 0.89 4.66 -7.49
CA ALA A 88 0.14 4.66 -6.25
C ALA A 88 0.32 3.36 -5.46
N ALA A 89 0.30 2.20 -6.12
CA ALA A 89 0.51 0.90 -5.48
C ALA A 89 1.90 0.80 -4.84
N ILE A 90 2.95 1.20 -5.56
CA ILE A 90 4.32 1.22 -5.03
C ILE A 90 4.41 2.17 -3.82
N CYS A 91 3.83 3.37 -3.92
CA CYS A 91 3.83 4.34 -2.82
C CYS A 91 3.10 3.82 -1.57
N LEU A 92 1.92 3.22 -1.74
CA LEU A 92 1.18 2.64 -0.63
C LEU A 92 1.95 1.49 0.01
N HIS A 93 2.48 0.57 -0.79
CA HIS A 93 3.24 -0.57 -0.29
C HIS A 93 4.49 -0.10 0.48
N ALA A 94 5.25 0.85 -0.07
CA ALA A 94 6.43 1.42 0.60
C ALA A 94 6.08 2.12 1.92
N TYR A 95 4.95 2.84 1.96
CA TYR A 95 4.47 3.49 3.17
C TYR A 95 4.13 2.46 4.27
N ILE A 96 3.34 1.43 3.95
CA ILE A 96 2.94 0.40 4.91
C ILE A 96 4.16 -0.41 5.39
N ASP A 97 5.05 -0.80 4.47
CA ASP A 97 6.30 -1.50 4.79
C ASP A 97 7.21 -0.66 5.70
N GLY A 98 7.31 0.64 5.43
CA GLY A 98 8.06 1.59 6.25
C GLY A 98 7.52 1.72 7.69
N ILE A 99 6.20 1.88 7.84
CA ILE A 99 5.56 1.94 9.17
C ILE A 99 5.82 0.66 9.96
N LEU A 100 5.65 -0.51 9.33
CA LEU A 100 5.96 -1.80 9.98
C LEU A 100 7.43 -1.91 10.35
N GLY A 101 8.33 -1.59 9.43
CA GLY A 101 9.77 -1.67 9.66
C GLY A 101 10.24 -0.79 10.82
N GLN A 102 9.74 0.46 10.88
CA GLN A 102 10.05 1.39 11.97
C GLN A 102 9.51 0.90 13.31
N TRP A 103 8.24 0.46 13.34
CA TRP A 103 7.65 -0.04 14.57
C TRP A 103 8.33 -1.32 15.07
N LEU A 104 8.63 -2.28 14.19
CA LEU A 104 9.31 -3.52 14.55
C LEU A 104 10.76 -3.30 15.02
N LEU A 105 11.40 -2.19 14.59
CA LEU A 105 12.73 -1.83 15.05
C LEU A 105 12.70 -1.24 16.47
N VAL A 106 11.71 -0.37 16.74
CA VAL A 106 11.52 0.28 18.05
C VAL A 106 10.03 0.28 18.41
N PRO A 107 9.48 -0.82 18.98
CA PRO A 107 8.04 -0.97 19.21
C PRO A 107 7.42 0.09 20.14
N ASP A 108 8.23 0.71 20.99
CA ASP A 108 7.81 1.77 21.92
C ASP A 108 7.85 3.18 21.30
N SER A 109 8.20 3.30 20.01
CA SER A 109 8.34 4.61 19.34
C SER A 109 7.00 5.27 19.00
N PHE A 110 5.97 4.50 18.68
CA PHE A 110 4.61 4.98 18.42
C PHE A 110 3.56 3.84 18.56
N GLU A 111 2.29 4.21 18.70
CA GLU A 111 1.19 3.29 19.00
C GLU A 111 0.58 2.64 17.74
N LEU A 112 1.22 1.59 17.21
CA LEU A 112 0.75 0.92 15.99
C LEU A 112 -0.68 0.35 16.10
N HIS A 113 -1.03 -0.28 17.23
CA HIS A 113 -2.34 -0.94 17.38
C HIS A 113 -3.50 0.06 17.49
N LYS A 114 -3.34 1.06 18.36
CA LYS A 114 -4.41 2.04 18.66
C LYS A 114 -4.60 3.01 17.51
N GLU A 115 -3.52 3.40 16.84
CA GLU A 115 -3.53 4.36 15.73
C GLU A 115 -3.56 3.69 14.36
N ALA A 116 -3.77 2.36 14.28
CA ALA A 116 -3.80 1.59 13.04
C ALA A 116 -4.71 2.22 11.97
N GLU A 117 -5.87 2.73 12.36
CA GLU A 117 -6.80 3.40 11.45
C GLU A 117 -6.20 4.71 10.90
N THR A 118 -5.63 5.55 11.77
CA THR A 118 -4.98 6.80 11.38
C THR A 118 -3.81 6.58 10.41
N TRP A 119 -2.97 5.57 10.65
CA TRP A 119 -1.88 5.23 9.74
C TRP A 119 -2.41 4.79 8.36
N VAL A 120 -3.43 3.94 8.33
CA VAL A 120 -4.02 3.50 7.06
C VAL A 120 -4.71 4.64 6.33
N ASP A 121 -5.46 5.47 7.05
CA ASP A 121 -6.18 6.62 6.50
C ASP A 121 -5.20 7.64 5.91
N THR A 122 -4.07 7.90 6.56
CA THR A 122 -2.97 8.73 6.01
C THR A 122 -2.47 8.19 4.67
N GLY A 123 -2.26 6.87 4.58
CA GLY A 123 -1.85 6.21 3.34
C GLY A 123 -2.89 6.34 2.23
N ILE A 124 -4.18 6.22 2.54
CA ILE A 124 -5.29 6.35 1.57
C ILE A 124 -5.49 7.82 1.14
N GLU A 125 -5.36 8.76 2.07
CA GLU A 125 -5.40 10.20 1.81
C GLU A 125 -4.29 10.62 0.86
N MET A 126 -3.08 10.07 1.02
CA MET A 126 -1.97 10.27 0.07
C MET A 126 -2.40 9.90 -1.36
N LEU A 127 -3.08 8.75 -1.55
CA LEU A 127 -3.55 8.31 -2.87
C LEU A 127 -4.63 9.25 -3.44
N SER A 128 -5.50 9.76 -2.57
CA SER A 128 -6.64 10.58 -2.97
C SER A 128 -6.23 12.02 -3.29
N LEU A 129 -5.34 12.59 -2.48
CA LEU A 129 -5.08 14.02 -2.44
C LEU A 129 -3.78 14.43 -3.16
N SER A 130 -2.81 13.52 -3.32
CA SER A 130 -1.52 13.88 -3.93
C SER A 130 -1.64 14.17 -5.43
N PRO A 131 -1.35 15.41 -5.90
CA PRO A 131 -1.34 15.73 -7.32
C PRO A 131 -0.20 15.02 -8.07
N SER A 132 0.90 14.74 -7.38
CA SER A 132 2.07 14.05 -7.94
C SER A 132 1.77 12.59 -8.30
N LEU A 133 0.74 11.98 -7.72
CA LEU A 133 0.29 10.63 -8.07
C LEU A 133 -0.66 10.60 -9.28
N ARG A 134 -0.98 11.74 -9.89
CA ARG A 134 -1.84 11.76 -11.08
C ARG A 134 -1.05 11.41 -12.35
N SER A 135 -1.72 10.78 -13.31
CA SER A 135 -1.18 10.57 -14.65
C SER A 135 -1.17 11.91 -15.41
N ARG A 136 -0.04 12.25 -16.04
CA ARG A 136 0.09 13.50 -16.81
C ARG A 136 -0.76 13.50 -18.08
N GLU A 137 -1.11 12.32 -18.57
CA GLU A 137 -1.83 12.12 -19.83
C GLU A 137 -3.29 12.63 -19.78
N GLN A 138 -3.88 12.80 -18.59
CA GLN A 138 -5.25 13.31 -18.44
C GLN A 138 -5.35 14.80 -18.07
N ILE A 139 -4.23 15.49 -17.87
CA ILE A 139 -4.20 16.93 -17.51
C ILE A 139 -4.23 17.83 -18.78
N GLY A 140 -4.08 17.23 -19.98
CA GLY A 140 -3.91 17.96 -21.25
C GLY A 140 -5.17 18.26 -22.08
N GLU A 141 -6.36 17.76 -21.72
CA GLU A 141 -7.56 17.90 -22.57
C GLU A 141 -8.52 19.05 -22.20
N GLU A 142 -8.33 19.76 -21.08
CA GLU A 142 -9.24 20.85 -20.67
C GLU A 142 -8.78 22.28 -21.00
N SER A 143 -7.66 22.46 -21.68
CA SER A 143 -7.18 23.80 -22.09
C SER A 143 -6.98 23.91 -23.60
N SER A 144 -8.08 23.90 -24.35
CA SER A 144 -8.16 24.55 -25.66
C SER A 144 -9.04 25.80 -25.54
N PRO A 145 -8.48 27.02 -25.60
CA PRO A 145 -9.29 28.19 -25.85
C PRO A 145 -9.74 28.16 -27.32
N ILE A 146 -11.04 28.09 -27.52
CA ILE A 146 -11.68 28.41 -28.80
C ILE A 146 -11.42 29.90 -29.04
N GLU A 147 -10.53 30.25 -29.96
CA GLU A 147 -10.50 31.58 -30.57
C GLU A 147 -10.84 31.48 -32.06
N ARG A 148 -11.87 32.26 -32.41
CA ARG A 148 -12.34 32.58 -33.76
C ARG A 148 -11.54 33.73 -34.33
#